data_AF-A3W7X6-F1
#
_entry.id   AF-A3W7X6-F1
#
_cell.length_a   1.000
_cell.length_b   1.000
_cell.length_c   1.000
_cell.angle_alpha   90.00
_cell.angle_beta   90.00
_cell.angle_gamma   90.00
#
_symmetry.space_group_name_H-M   'P 1'
#
loop_
_entity.id
_entity.type
_entity.pdbx_description
1 polymer ?
#
loop_
_entity_poly.entity_id
_entity_poly.type
_entity_poly.pdbx_seq_one_letter_code
_entity_poly.pdbx_strand_id
1 'polypeptide(L)'
;MMALTPGAADPEDKTIEIVGAGPAGLVCAIVLAKANRRVVVREWHEDVGHRFHDDFQGLENWTAAGNVLGELAEAGVAADFDHLGVTEGVVFDSRATAHRVHGSKPLFYLLRCGNAAGTLDRALLDQARTAGVEVRFNDRVKRTAGNMILAGGPRRADIIAVGYVFDTTMADGTWLAFGAEIAPKGYAYLLVRQGRGTVASCMFSGFRDQAKYLAATVAYFERHAGLQMQRPRGFGGFGNVRLPRTAMQGRNPVIGEHAGLAGSTTWSESWDQTTRTTPWARPTGCHCLSACCCRSPDFAIATLCRIEVAATTTAFVSGASTARMK
;
A
#
# COMPACT_ATOMS: atom_id res chain seq x y z
N MET A 1 25.85 -19.35 -21.76
CA MET A 1 25.13 -19.50 -20.47
C MET A 1 26.14 -19.85 -19.40
N MET A 2 26.63 -18.85 -18.65
CA MET A 2 27.40 -19.09 -17.43
C MET A 2 26.42 -19.05 -16.27
N ALA A 3 26.35 -20.16 -15.53
CA ALA A 3 25.60 -20.23 -14.28
C ALA A 3 26.25 -19.29 -13.26
N LEU A 4 25.46 -18.40 -12.66
CA LEU A 4 25.89 -17.57 -11.55
C LEU A 4 25.99 -18.46 -10.31
N THR A 5 27.23 -18.70 -9.86
CA THR A 5 27.53 -19.30 -8.56
C THR A 5 27.05 -18.34 -7.45
N PRO A 6 26.46 -18.81 -6.34
CA PRO A 6 26.19 -17.96 -5.18
C PRO A 6 27.53 -17.56 -4.54
N GLY A 7 28.01 -16.38 -4.90
CA GLY A 7 29.29 -15.83 -4.45
C GLY A 7 29.10 -14.88 -3.27
N ALA A 8 29.95 -15.05 -2.26
CA ALA A 8 30.01 -14.25 -1.04
C ALA A 8 30.01 -12.74 -1.30
N ALA A 9 29.29 -12.00 -0.44
CA ALA A 9 29.22 -10.55 -0.45
C ALA A 9 30.62 -9.89 -0.40
N ASP A 10 30.80 -8.84 -1.21
CA ASP A 10 32.01 -8.02 -1.32
C ASP A 10 32.34 -7.34 0.04
N PRO A 11 33.59 -7.34 0.54
CA PRO A 11 33.93 -6.81 1.86
C PRO A 11 33.68 -5.31 2.06
N GLU A 12 33.45 -4.55 0.99
CA GLU A 12 33.08 -3.12 1.04
C GLU A 12 31.56 -2.87 0.93
N ASP A 13 30.72 -3.90 0.78
CA ASP A 13 29.27 -3.72 0.62
C ASP A 13 28.63 -3.27 1.94
N LYS A 14 28.56 -1.95 2.12
CA LYS A 14 27.97 -1.31 3.30
C LYS A 14 26.55 -1.81 3.48
N THR A 15 26.33 -2.54 4.57
CA THR A 15 25.00 -2.98 5.03
C THR A 15 23.97 -1.86 4.88
N ILE A 16 22.86 -2.17 4.22
CA ILE A 16 21.71 -1.29 4.11
C ILE A 16 20.77 -1.58 5.28
N GLU A 17 20.52 -0.57 6.11
CA GLU A 17 19.57 -0.67 7.21
C GLU A 17 18.19 -0.16 6.78
N ILE A 18 17.15 -0.96 6.96
CA ILE A 18 15.75 -0.58 6.73
C ILE A 18 15.05 -0.42 8.07
N VAL A 19 14.52 0.77 8.33
CA VAL A 19 13.85 1.10 9.60
C VAL A 19 12.35 0.86 9.46
N GLY A 20 11.85 -0.27 9.97
CA GLY A 20 10.45 -0.69 9.93
C GLY A 20 10.21 -1.94 9.08
N ALA A 21 9.53 -2.93 9.65
CA ALA A 21 9.17 -4.21 9.02
C ALA A 21 7.70 -4.27 8.58
N GLY A 22 7.13 -3.14 8.15
CA GLY A 22 5.86 -3.15 7.43
C GLY A 22 6.03 -3.57 5.97
N PRO A 23 4.93 -3.71 5.20
CA PRO A 23 4.98 -4.20 3.81
C PRO A 23 6.01 -3.49 2.93
N ALA A 24 6.08 -2.16 2.97
CA ALA A 24 7.06 -1.39 2.21
C ALA A 24 8.51 -1.75 2.57
N GLY A 25 8.81 -1.89 3.86
CA GLY A 25 10.16 -2.23 4.34
C GLY A 25 10.56 -3.65 3.95
N LEU A 26 9.66 -4.61 4.12
CA LEU A 26 9.94 -6.01 3.80
C LEU A 26 10.06 -6.25 2.28
N VAL A 27 9.19 -5.65 1.46
CA VAL A 27 9.31 -5.71 0.00
C VAL A 27 10.64 -5.11 -0.45
N CYS A 28 11.01 -3.93 0.06
CA CYS A 28 12.31 -3.31 -0.23
C CYS A 28 13.48 -4.23 0.16
N ALA A 29 13.40 -4.87 1.33
CA ALA A 29 14.41 -5.80 1.79
C ALA A 29 14.57 -7.01 0.86
N ILE A 30 13.46 -7.60 0.41
CA ILE A 30 13.45 -8.74 -0.53
C ILE A 30 14.12 -8.34 -1.84
N VAL A 31 13.74 -7.20 -2.42
CA VAL A 31 14.32 -6.72 -3.69
C VAL A 31 15.82 -6.50 -3.57
N LEU A 32 16.27 -5.83 -2.50
CA LEU A 32 17.69 -5.56 -2.28
C LEU A 32 18.50 -6.84 -2.02
N ALA A 33 17.97 -7.77 -1.21
CA ALA A 33 18.64 -9.04 -0.94
C ALA A 33 18.77 -9.89 -2.21
N LYS A 34 17.74 -9.94 -3.05
CA LYS A 34 17.80 -10.61 -4.37
C LYS A 34 18.79 -9.97 -5.33
N ALA A 35 19.08 -8.67 -5.15
CA ALA A 35 20.15 -7.96 -5.84
C ALA A 35 21.54 -8.14 -5.19
N ASN A 36 21.70 -9.16 -4.32
CA ASN A 36 22.92 -9.48 -3.59
C ASN A 36 23.43 -8.37 -2.66
N ARG A 37 22.54 -7.52 -2.13
CA ARG A 37 22.90 -6.54 -1.10
C ARG A 37 22.75 -7.12 0.30
N ARG A 38 23.65 -6.74 1.21
CA ARG A 38 23.49 -7.03 2.63
C ARG A 38 22.45 -6.11 3.27
N VAL A 39 21.35 -6.68 3.76
CA VAL A 39 20.23 -5.92 4.33
C VAL A 39 19.95 -6.32 5.77
N VAL A 40 19.73 -5.33 6.63
CA VAL A 40 19.20 -5.51 7.99
C VAL A 40 17.91 -4.70 8.13
N VAL A 41 16.81 -5.36 8.47
CA VAL A 41 15.55 -4.72 8.82
C VAL A 41 15.47 -4.58 10.33
N ARG A 42 15.18 -3.38 10.82
CA ARG A 42 15.07 -3.04 12.25
C ARG A 42 13.65 -2.64 12.59
N GLU A 43 12.96 -3.47 13.33
CA GLU A 43 11.59 -3.29 13.78
C GLU A 43 11.57 -2.94 15.27
N TRP A 44 10.85 -1.88 15.61
CA TRP A 44 10.60 -1.49 17.00
C TRP A 44 9.91 -2.61 17.75
N HIS A 45 8.90 -3.22 17.13
CA HIS A 45 7.95 -4.12 17.78
C HIS A 45 8.53 -5.53 17.91
N GLU A 46 7.87 -6.35 18.73
CA GLU A 46 8.28 -7.74 18.95
C GLU A 46 8.06 -8.62 17.71
N ASP A 47 7.20 -8.18 16.78
CA ASP A 47 6.83 -8.92 15.57
C ASP A 47 6.33 -7.96 14.46
N VAL A 48 6.13 -8.50 13.25
CA VAL A 48 5.56 -7.77 12.10
C VAL A 48 4.06 -7.51 12.26
N GLY A 49 3.50 -6.60 11.46
CA GLY A 49 2.06 -6.41 11.38
C GLY A 49 1.39 -5.91 12.68
N HIS A 50 2.14 -5.41 13.66
CA HIS A 50 1.62 -4.99 14.98
C HIS A 50 0.51 -3.91 14.89
N ARG A 51 0.43 -3.16 13.78
CA ARG A 51 -0.63 -2.17 13.54
C ARG A 51 -1.96 -2.78 13.11
N PHE A 52 -1.95 -4.05 12.72
CA PHE A 52 -3.09 -4.76 12.16
C PHE A 52 -3.54 -5.86 13.12
N HIS A 53 -4.81 -6.21 13.03
CA HIS A 53 -5.47 -7.07 14.00
C HIS A 53 -6.06 -8.32 13.34
N ASP A 54 -5.40 -8.79 12.27
CA ASP A 54 -5.88 -9.86 11.42
C ASP A 54 -7.20 -9.50 10.71
N ASP A 55 -7.39 -8.20 10.49
CA ASP A 55 -8.51 -7.60 9.76
C ASP A 55 -8.38 -7.82 8.26
N PHE A 56 -9.53 -7.89 7.59
CA PHE A 56 -9.57 -7.94 6.14
C PHE A 56 -9.23 -6.59 5.52
N GLN A 57 -8.36 -6.62 4.52
CA GLN A 57 -7.99 -5.48 3.71
C GLN A 57 -8.09 -5.82 2.23
N GLY A 58 -8.19 -4.78 1.40
CA GLY A 58 -8.20 -4.90 -0.06
C GLY A 58 -6.87 -4.46 -0.65
N LEU A 59 -6.23 -5.35 -1.40
CA LEU A 59 -5.16 -4.99 -2.32
C LEU A 59 -5.80 -4.66 -3.68
N GLU A 60 -5.90 -3.38 -3.98
CA GLU A 60 -6.57 -2.84 -5.16
C GLU A 60 -5.97 -3.35 -6.48
N ASN A 61 -6.83 -3.52 -7.49
CA ASN A 61 -6.49 -4.09 -8.79
C ASN A 61 -7.35 -3.52 -9.95
N TRP A 62 -7.95 -2.33 -9.79
CA TRP A 62 -8.91 -1.75 -10.76
C TRP A 62 -8.43 -0.46 -11.43
N THR A 63 -7.41 0.22 -10.90
CA THR A 63 -6.89 1.50 -11.39
C THR A 63 -5.87 1.33 -12.51
N ALA A 64 -5.06 0.29 -12.44
CA ALA A 64 -4.06 -0.05 -13.44
C ALA A 64 -4.58 -1.12 -14.42
N ALA A 65 -4.04 -1.13 -15.65
CA ALA A 65 -4.36 -2.16 -16.62
C ALA A 65 -3.78 -3.55 -16.24
N GLY A 66 -2.69 -3.53 -15.46
CA GLY A 66 -1.98 -4.69 -14.97
C GLY A 66 -2.72 -5.45 -13.88
N ASN A 67 -2.10 -6.51 -13.36
CA ASN A 67 -2.58 -7.24 -12.21
C ASN A 67 -1.59 -7.04 -11.06
N VAL A 68 -2.07 -6.59 -9.91
CA VAL A 68 -1.23 -6.27 -8.74
C VAL A 68 -0.42 -7.47 -8.24
N LEU A 69 -0.93 -8.70 -8.34
CA LEU A 69 -0.16 -9.89 -7.99
C LEU A 69 0.93 -10.17 -9.03
N GLY A 70 0.69 -9.83 -10.30
CA GLY A 70 1.70 -9.85 -11.35
C GLY A 70 2.81 -8.83 -11.08
N GLU A 71 2.45 -7.62 -10.67
CA GLU A 71 3.41 -6.58 -10.29
C GLU A 71 4.27 -7.00 -9.09
N LEU A 72 3.67 -7.63 -8.07
CA LEU A 72 4.43 -8.23 -6.96
C LEU A 72 5.41 -9.30 -7.47
N ALA A 73 4.97 -10.20 -8.35
CA ALA A 73 5.81 -11.25 -8.90
C ALA A 73 6.99 -10.68 -9.73
N GLU A 74 6.76 -9.64 -10.53
CA GLU A 74 7.79 -8.92 -11.27
C GLU A 74 8.82 -8.26 -10.35
N ALA A 75 8.38 -7.75 -9.20
CA ALA A 75 9.26 -7.25 -8.13
C ALA A 75 9.94 -8.39 -7.33
N GLY A 76 9.69 -9.65 -7.66
CA GLY A 76 10.24 -10.80 -6.96
C GLY A 76 9.57 -11.09 -5.61
N VAL A 77 8.33 -10.66 -5.42
CA VAL A 77 7.53 -11.00 -4.23
C VAL A 77 6.48 -12.03 -4.64
N ALA A 78 6.50 -13.19 -3.98
CA ALA A 78 5.48 -14.21 -4.20
C ALA A 78 4.17 -13.80 -3.51
N ALA A 79 3.03 -14.16 -4.08
CA ALA A 79 1.71 -14.00 -3.46
C ALA A 79 1.35 -15.24 -2.62
N ASP A 80 2.22 -15.63 -1.68
CA ASP A 80 2.09 -16.81 -0.82
C ASP A 80 1.35 -16.54 0.51
N PHE A 81 0.57 -15.46 0.55
CA PHE A 81 -0.41 -15.14 1.60
C PHE A 81 -1.82 -15.55 1.18
N ASP A 82 -2.72 -15.73 2.14
CA ASP A 82 -4.13 -16.01 1.86
C ASP A 82 -4.77 -14.80 1.15
N HIS A 83 -5.26 -15.01 -0.07
CA HIS A 83 -5.93 -13.98 -0.83
C HIS A 83 -7.06 -14.52 -1.71
N LEU A 84 -8.04 -13.65 -2.00
CA LEU A 84 -9.14 -13.94 -2.91
C LEU A 84 -9.36 -12.77 -3.86
N GLY A 85 -9.37 -13.02 -5.16
CA GLY A 85 -9.79 -12.03 -6.14
C GLY A 85 -11.30 -11.78 -6.04
N VAL A 86 -11.69 -10.58 -5.61
CA VAL A 86 -13.09 -10.15 -5.52
C VAL A 86 -13.50 -9.49 -6.83
N THR A 87 -14.40 -10.11 -7.58
CA THR A 87 -14.90 -9.60 -8.87
C THR A 87 -16.24 -8.90 -8.76
N GLU A 88 -16.92 -8.99 -7.61
CA GLU A 88 -18.24 -8.41 -7.41
C GLU A 88 -18.45 -7.91 -6.00
N GLY A 89 -19.38 -6.98 -5.83
CA GLY A 89 -19.73 -6.41 -4.53
C GLY A 89 -20.94 -5.49 -4.61
N VAL A 90 -21.26 -4.88 -3.48
CA VAL A 90 -22.32 -3.85 -3.39
C VAL A 90 -21.71 -2.55 -2.90
N VAL A 91 -21.99 -1.47 -3.60
CA VAL A 91 -21.60 -0.12 -3.22
C VAL A 91 -22.87 0.66 -2.90
N PHE A 92 -22.99 1.16 -1.68
CA PHE A 92 -24.03 2.09 -1.30
C PHE A 92 -23.56 3.53 -1.50
N ASP A 93 -24.34 4.31 -2.24
CA ASP A 93 -24.09 5.75 -2.37
C ASP A 93 -24.50 6.53 -1.11
N SER A 94 -24.27 7.85 -1.12
CA SER A 94 -24.59 8.75 0.00
C SER A 94 -26.09 8.89 0.31
N ARG A 95 -26.96 8.26 -0.49
CA ARG A 95 -28.41 8.18 -0.24
C ARG A 95 -28.84 6.77 0.18
N ALA A 96 -27.88 5.90 0.48
CA ALA A 96 -28.07 4.48 0.77
C ALA A 96 -28.71 3.68 -0.36
N THR A 97 -28.56 4.12 -1.61
CA THR A 97 -28.97 3.33 -2.77
C THR A 97 -27.90 2.27 -3.05
N ALA A 98 -28.31 1.01 -3.13
CA ALA A 98 -27.41 -0.11 -3.40
C ALA A 98 -27.12 -0.23 -4.91
N HIS A 99 -25.84 -0.26 -5.26
CA HIS A 99 -25.35 -0.48 -6.62
C HIS A 99 -24.52 -1.76 -6.65
N ARG A 100 -24.92 -2.75 -7.45
CA ARG A 100 -24.09 -3.94 -7.67
C ARG A 100 -22.95 -3.56 -8.61
N VAL A 101 -21.72 -3.89 -8.22
CA VAL A 101 -20.53 -3.69 -9.04
C VAL A 101 -19.98 -5.05 -9.46
N HIS A 102 -19.46 -5.11 -10.68
CA HIS A 102 -18.87 -6.31 -11.24
C HIS A 102 -17.67 -5.93 -12.12
N GLY A 103 -16.60 -6.71 -12.03
CA GLY A 103 -15.39 -6.59 -12.84
C GLY A 103 -15.10 -7.88 -13.59
N SER A 104 -14.64 -7.76 -14.84
CA SER A 104 -14.14 -8.89 -15.63
C SER A 104 -12.80 -9.43 -15.12
N LYS A 105 -12.13 -8.66 -14.26
CA LYS A 105 -10.95 -9.02 -13.47
C LYS A 105 -11.27 -8.75 -11.99
N PRO A 106 -10.52 -9.33 -11.04
CA PRO A 106 -10.63 -8.93 -9.64
C PRO A 106 -10.55 -7.42 -9.52
N LEU A 107 -11.55 -6.81 -8.88
CA LEU A 107 -11.53 -5.41 -8.50
C LEU A 107 -10.39 -5.22 -7.51
N PHE A 108 -10.31 -6.10 -6.51
CA PHE A 108 -9.22 -6.16 -5.55
C PHE A 108 -9.00 -7.59 -5.09
N TYR A 109 -7.88 -7.82 -4.42
CA TYR A 109 -7.60 -9.04 -3.69
C TYR A 109 -7.89 -8.82 -2.20
N LEU A 110 -8.89 -9.52 -1.69
CA LEU A 110 -9.19 -9.58 -0.27
C LEU A 110 -8.12 -10.41 0.41
N LEU A 111 -7.44 -9.85 1.40
CA LEU A 111 -6.39 -10.50 2.18
C LEU A 111 -6.45 -10.08 3.64
N ARG A 112 -5.63 -10.70 4.48
CA ARG A 112 -5.47 -10.33 5.90
C ARG A 112 -4.11 -9.68 6.14
N CYS A 113 -4.08 -8.64 6.97
CA CYS A 113 -2.84 -8.02 7.46
C CYS A 113 -2.66 -8.28 8.96
N GLY A 114 -1.42 -8.47 9.40
CA GLY A 114 -1.09 -8.80 10.80
C GLY A 114 -0.01 -9.85 10.95
N ASN A 115 0.20 -10.35 12.16
CA ASN A 115 1.27 -11.31 12.48
C ASN A 115 0.86 -12.79 12.38
N ALA A 116 -0.41 -13.09 12.15
CA ALA A 116 -0.92 -14.46 12.09
C ALA A 116 -0.41 -15.20 10.84
N ALA A 117 -0.52 -16.53 10.83
CA ALA A 117 -0.26 -17.31 9.62
C ALA A 117 -1.26 -16.94 8.51
N GLY A 118 -0.76 -16.93 7.26
CA GLY A 118 -1.55 -16.61 6.06
C GLY A 118 -1.79 -15.11 5.83
N THR A 119 -1.29 -14.21 6.68
CA THR A 119 -1.36 -12.77 6.46
C THR A 119 -0.25 -12.28 5.53
N LEU A 120 -0.47 -11.11 4.92
CA LEU A 120 0.51 -10.43 4.07
C LEU A 120 1.83 -10.15 4.81
N ASP A 121 1.77 -9.55 6.02
CA ASP A 121 2.98 -9.16 6.74
C ASP A 121 3.84 -10.37 7.15
N ARG A 122 3.19 -11.48 7.55
CA ARG A 122 3.91 -12.72 7.89
C ARG A 122 4.57 -13.32 6.65
N ALA A 123 3.84 -13.44 5.55
CA ALA A 123 4.37 -13.96 4.30
C ALA A 123 5.59 -13.16 3.80
N LEU A 124 5.49 -11.82 3.83
CA LEU A 124 6.61 -10.94 3.47
C LEU A 124 7.82 -11.12 4.39
N LEU A 125 7.61 -11.34 5.69
CA LEU A 125 8.69 -11.61 6.63
C LEU A 125 9.41 -12.92 6.29
N ASP A 126 8.65 -13.97 6.03
CA ASP A 126 9.19 -15.30 5.73
C ASP A 126 9.96 -15.29 4.41
N GLN A 127 9.45 -14.57 3.40
CA GLN A 127 10.16 -14.32 2.14
C GLN A 127 11.45 -13.53 2.35
N ALA A 128 11.43 -12.46 3.16
CA ALA A 128 12.63 -11.66 3.45
C ALA A 128 13.72 -12.51 4.13
N ARG A 129 13.35 -13.31 5.14
CA ARG A 129 14.27 -14.23 5.81
C ARG A 129 14.83 -15.28 4.86
N THR A 130 13.99 -15.84 4.00
CA THR A 130 14.41 -16.81 2.98
C THR A 130 15.39 -16.19 1.98
N ALA A 131 15.24 -14.89 1.67
CA ALA A 131 16.18 -14.15 0.84
C ALA A 131 17.49 -13.77 1.56
N GLY A 132 17.67 -14.15 2.83
CA GLY A 132 18.88 -13.86 3.61
C GLY A 132 18.89 -12.52 4.32
N VAL A 133 17.74 -11.84 4.41
CA VAL A 133 17.60 -10.59 5.18
C VAL A 133 17.65 -10.88 6.67
N GLU A 134 18.50 -10.16 7.40
CA GLU A 134 18.48 -10.15 8.86
C GLU A 134 17.35 -9.24 9.36
N VAL A 135 16.40 -9.78 10.13
CA VAL A 135 15.30 -8.99 10.70
C VAL A 135 15.42 -8.97 12.22
N ARG A 136 15.62 -7.78 12.79
CA ARG A 136 15.77 -7.52 14.22
C ARG A 136 14.51 -6.89 14.78
N PHE A 137 13.83 -7.62 15.66
CA PHE A 137 12.69 -7.13 16.44
C PHE A 137 13.14 -6.50 17.75
N ASN A 138 12.27 -5.73 18.40
CA ASN A 138 12.58 -4.98 19.62
C ASN A 138 13.78 -4.01 19.46
N ASP A 139 14.05 -3.58 18.23
CA ASP A 139 15.24 -2.80 17.87
C ASP A 139 14.86 -1.41 17.35
N ARG A 140 14.48 -0.54 18.28
CA ARG A 140 14.03 0.81 17.96
C ARG A 140 15.19 1.74 17.58
N VAL A 141 15.20 2.19 16.33
CA VAL A 141 16.13 3.22 15.85
C VAL A 141 15.75 4.60 16.39
N LYS A 142 16.65 5.21 17.19
CA LYS A 142 16.46 6.55 17.78
C LYS A 142 17.06 7.69 16.95
N ARG A 143 18.06 7.40 16.13
CA ARG A 143 18.79 8.38 15.30
C ARG A 143 19.13 7.75 13.96
N THR A 144 18.92 8.50 12.89
CA THR A 144 19.30 8.09 11.54
C THR A 144 20.79 8.30 11.32
N ALA A 145 21.51 7.29 10.85
CA ALA A 145 22.94 7.35 10.54
C ALA A 145 23.29 6.39 9.40
N GLY A 146 24.38 6.63 8.69
CA GLY A 146 24.84 5.72 7.64
C GLY A 146 23.86 5.53 6.48
N ASN A 147 23.83 4.32 5.92
CA ASN A 147 23.00 3.95 4.77
C ASN A 147 21.65 3.40 5.26
N MET A 148 20.69 4.29 5.50
CA MET A 148 19.36 3.92 5.99
C MET A 148 18.24 4.21 4.99
N ILE A 149 17.28 3.31 4.90
CA ILE A 149 15.98 3.50 4.25
C ILE A 149 14.92 3.55 5.34
N LEU A 150 14.06 4.58 5.32
CA LEU A 150 13.09 4.81 6.37
C LEU A 150 11.70 4.32 5.94
N ALA A 151 11.21 3.28 6.61
CA ALA A 151 9.92 2.61 6.33
C ALA A 151 9.04 2.49 7.59
N GLY A 152 9.24 3.36 8.58
CA GLY A 152 8.65 3.25 9.92
C GLY A 152 7.16 3.56 10.05
N GLY A 153 6.38 3.41 8.97
CA GLY A 153 4.94 3.68 8.95
C GLY A 153 4.58 5.18 9.03
N PRO A 154 3.29 5.49 9.25
CA PRO A 154 2.75 6.83 9.18
C PRO A 154 3.25 7.67 10.34
N ARG A 155 3.63 8.91 10.03
CA ARG A 155 4.11 9.89 11.03
C ARG A 155 3.04 10.87 11.49
N ARG A 156 1.91 10.87 10.80
CA ARG A 156 0.77 11.75 11.03
C ARG A 156 -0.50 11.00 10.65
N ALA A 157 -1.60 11.31 11.33
CA ALA A 157 -2.92 10.84 10.96
C ALA A 157 -3.53 11.81 9.93
N ASP A 158 -3.53 11.40 8.67
CA ASP A 158 -4.36 12.00 7.61
C ASP A 158 -5.61 11.16 7.33
N ILE A 159 -5.57 9.89 7.77
CA ILE A 159 -6.67 8.93 7.72
C ILE A 159 -6.74 8.23 9.06
N ILE A 160 -7.95 7.96 9.54
CA ILE A 160 -8.21 7.06 10.65
C ILE A 160 -9.14 5.96 10.17
N ALA A 161 -8.82 4.71 10.52
CA ALA A 161 -9.70 3.57 10.37
C ALA A 161 -10.01 3.00 11.75
N VAL A 162 -11.29 2.91 12.09
CA VAL A 162 -11.76 2.25 13.32
C VAL A 162 -12.84 1.25 12.96
N GLY A 163 -12.86 0.12 13.65
CA GLY A 163 -13.69 -0.99 13.22
C GLY A 163 -13.76 -2.15 14.21
N TYR A 164 -14.39 -3.22 13.75
CA TYR A 164 -14.43 -4.50 14.44
C TYR A 164 -14.00 -5.62 13.50
N VAL A 165 -13.22 -6.56 14.05
CA VAL A 165 -13.11 -7.93 13.52
C VAL A 165 -14.03 -8.82 14.33
N PHE A 166 -14.72 -9.75 13.68
CA PHE A 166 -15.75 -10.57 14.33
C PHE A 166 -15.96 -11.90 13.60
N ASP A 167 -16.57 -12.86 14.28
CA ASP A 167 -17.09 -14.07 13.67
C ASP A 167 -18.53 -13.84 13.22
N THR A 168 -18.98 -14.54 12.18
CA THR A 168 -20.32 -14.37 11.63
C THR A 168 -20.80 -15.61 10.90
N THR A 169 -22.12 -15.76 10.81
CA THR A 169 -22.80 -16.74 9.97
C THR A 169 -23.31 -16.14 8.66
N MET A 170 -23.03 -14.85 8.42
CA MET A 170 -23.36 -14.19 7.16
C MET A 170 -22.70 -14.91 5.98
N ALA A 171 -23.38 -14.89 4.84
CA ALA A 171 -22.77 -15.31 3.59
C ALA A 171 -21.59 -14.40 3.24
N ASP A 172 -20.61 -14.96 2.54
CA ASP A 172 -19.46 -14.22 2.03
C ASP A 172 -19.93 -13.05 1.14
N GLY A 173 -19.28 -11.90 1.30
CA GLY A 173 -19.66 -10.71 0.54
C GLY A 173 -18.83 -9.48 0.90
N THR A 174 -18.93 -8.48 0.04
CA THR A 174 -18.20 -7.22 0.17
C THR A 174 -19.14 -6.06 -0.08
N TRP A 175 -19.24 -5.19 0.92
CA TRP A 175 -20.08 -4.00 0.89
C TRP A 175 -19.22 -2.76 1.18
N LEU A 176 -19.38 -1.74 0.35
CA LEU A 176 -18.78 -0.42 0.52
C LEU A 176 -19.90 0.60 0.68
N ALA A 177 -19.73 1.60 1.52
CA ALA A 177 -20.72 2.65 1.72
C ALA A 177 -20.04 4.02 1.81
N PHE A 178 -20.65 5.01 1.18
CA PHE A 178 -20.25 6.40 1.26
C PHE A 178 -21.30 7.20 2.02
N GLY A 179 -20.86 8.09 2.91
CA GLY A 179 -21.77 8.94 3.69
C GLY A 179 -20.98 9.75 4.70
N ALA A 180 -21.24 11.05 4.79
CA ALA A 180 -20.52 11.92 5.71
C ALA A 180 -20.84 11.61 7.19
N GLU A 181 -22.00 11.01 7.42
CA GLU A 181 -22.53 10.57 8.71
C GLU A 181 -21.92 9.25 9.20
N ILE A 182 -21.38 8.42 8.30
CA ILE A 182 -20.71 7.16 8.64
C ILE A 182 -19.19 7.24 8.52
N ALA A 183 -18.66 8.04 7.59
CA ALA A 183 -17.23 8.14 7.30
C ALA A 183 -16.91 9.47 6.59
N PRO A 184 -16.71 10.58 7.32
CA PRO A 184 -16.57 11.91 6.73
C PRO A 184 -15.34 12.02 5.82
N LYS A 185 -15.60 12.38 4.55
CA LYS A 185 -14.61 12.44 3.45
C LYS A 185 -13.89 11.13 3.15
N GLY A 186 -14.39 10.01 3.68
CA GLY A 186 -13.87 8.70 3.39
C GLY A 186 -15.00 7.76 3.02
N TYR A 187 -14.95 6.55 3.57
CA TYR A 187 -15.80 5.44 3.21
C TYR A 187 -15.91 4.47 4.39
N ALA A 188 -16.96 3.68 4.39
CA ALA A 188 -17.12 2.57 5.30
C ALA A 188 -17.18 1.27 4.51
N TYR A 189 -16.71 0.17 5.09
CA TYR A 189 -16.81 -1.14 4.44
C TYR A 189 -17.23 -2.22 5.42
N LEU A 190 -17.81 -3.27 4.85
CA LEU A 190 -18.06 -4.56 5.47
C LEU A 190 -17.52 -5.64 4.53
N LEU A 191 -16.62 -6.46 5.02
CA LEU A 191 -16.02 -7.57 4.30
C LEU A 191 -16.29 -8.85 5.09
N VAL A 192 -16.92 -9.84 4.46
CA VAL A 192 -17.23 -11.13 5.07
C VAL A 192 -16.66 -12.25 4.22
N ARG A 193 -15.90 -13.14 4.85
CA ARG A 193 -15.35 -14.34 4.20
C ARG A 193 -15.15 -15.48 5.19
N GLN A 194 -15.64 -16.66 4.83
CA GLN A 194 -15.44 -17.92 5.57
C GLN A 194 -15.80 -17.81 7.06
N GLY A 195 -16.91 -17.14 7.34
CA GLY A 195 -17.42 -16.95 8.71
C GLY A 195 -16.65 -15.93 9.54
N ARG A 196 -15.72 -15.16 8.94
CA ARG A 196 -15.08 -13.98 9.55
C ARG A 196 -15.59 -12.71 8.88
N GLY A 197 -15.72 -11.65 9.65
CA GLY A 197 -16.06 -10.33 9.15
C GLY A 197 -15.12 -9.23 9.64
N THR A 198 -15.00 -8.17 8.84
CA THR A 198 -14.40 -6.89 9.22
C THR A 198 -15.33 -5.78 8.80
N VAL A 199 -15.72 -4.93 9.75
CA VAL A 199 -16.47 -3.70 9.50
C VAL A 199 -15.62 -2.52 9.94
N ALA A 200 -15.50 -1.49 9.11
CA ALA A 200 -14.71 -0.32 9.45
C ALA A 200 -15.30 0.97 8.90
N SER A 201 -15.09 2.04 9.66
CA SER A 201 -15.24 3.42 9.22
C SER A 201 -13.85 4.00 8.95
N CYS A 202 -13.58 4.37 7.69
CA CYS A 202 -12.35 5.01 7.26
C CYS A 202 -12.63 6.50 6.99
N MET A 203 -12.04 7.39 7.79
CA MET A 203 -12.32 8.82 7.76
C MET A 203 -11.07 9.66 7.48
N PHE A 204 -11.28 10.76 6.75
CA PHE A 204 -10.23 11.73 6.37
C PHE A 204 -10.39 13.06 7.11
N SER A 205 -11.45 13.17 7.91
CA SER A 205 -11.74 14.32 8.75
C SER A 205 -12.59 13.87 9.94
N GLY A 206 -12.91 14.77 10.88
CA GLY A 206 -13.78 14.42 12.00
C GLY A 206 -13.19 13.42 12.99
N PHE A 207 -11.86 13.26 13.04
CA PHE A 207 -11.15 12.25 13.84
C PHE A 207 -11.56 12.17 15.31
N ARG A 208 -11.94 13.31 15.92
CA ARG A 208 -12.36 13.36 17.32
C ARG A 208 -13.65 12.59 17.59
N ASP A 209 -14.49 12.43 16.57
CA ASP A 209 -15.79 11.77 16.63
C ASP A 209 -15.74 10.34 16.08
N GLN A 210 -14.55 9.72 15.99
CA GLN A 210 -14.38 8.38 15.40
C GLN A 210 -15.33 7.32 15.97
N ALA A 211 -15.60 7.36 17.28
CA ALA A 211 -16.51 6.41 17.93
C ALA A 211 -17.97 6.60 17.48
N LYS A 212 -18.38 7.86 17.24
CA LYS A 212 -19.70 8.18 16.70
C LYS A 212 -19.83 7.66 15.26
N TYR A 213 -18.82 7.87 14.43
CA TYR A 213 -18.81 7.40 13.04
C TYR A 213 -18.78 5.87 12.95
N LEU A 214 -18.03 5.19 13.83
CA LEU A 214 -18.04 3.74 13.93
C LEU A 214 -19.43 3.21 14.31
N ALA A 215 -20.07 3.80 15.32
CA ALA A 215 -21.43 3.40 15.72
C ALA A 215 -22.46 3.62 14.59
N ALA A 216 -22.37 4.75 13.87
CA ALA A 216 -23.20 5.01 12.70
C ALA A 216 -22.94 4.01 11.57
N THR A 217 -21.69 3.65 11.33
CA THR A 217 -21.29 2.64 10.33
C THR A 217 -21.86 1.26 10.64
N VAL A 218 -21.77 0.82 11.90
CA VAL A 218 -22.34 -0.46 12.34
C VAL A 218 -23.85 -0.47 12.12
N ALA A 219 -24.56 0.55 12.62
CA ALA A 219 -26.01 0.67 12.46
C ALA A 219 -26.44 0.74 10.99
N TYR A 220 -25.60 1.34 10.14
CA TYR A 220 -25.82 1.39 8.69
C TYR A 220 -25.77 -0.01 8.07
N PHE A 221 -24.71 -0.77 8.32
CA PHE A 221 -24.57 -2.11 7.74
C PHE A 221 -25.53 -3.13 8.38
N GLU A 222 -25.93 -2.98 9.64
CA GLU A 222 -27.02 -3.75 10.23
C GLU A 222 -28.32 -3.57 9.43
N ARG A 223 -28.65 -2.33 9.09
CA ARG A 223 -29.87 -1.98 8.36
C ARG A 223 -29.84 -2.37 6.89
N HIS A 224 -28.72 -2.15 6.21
CA HIS A 224 -28.64 -2.21 4.74
C HIS A 224 -27.98 -3.47 4.20
N ALA A 225 -27.15 -4.15 5.01
CA ALA A 225 -26.44 -5.37 4.63
C ALA A 225 -26.70 -6.55 5.58
N GLY A 226 -27.53 -6.36 6.62
CA GLY A 226 -27.84 -7.42 7.59
C GLY A 226 -26.63 -7.84 8.43
N LEU A 227 -25.75 -6.89 8.78
CA LEU A 227 -24.57 -7.15 9.61
C LEU A 227 -24.93 -7.92 10.87
N GLN A 228 -24.26 -9.06 11.08
CA GLN A 228 -24.34 -9.88 12.28
C GLN A 228 -22.92 -10.14 12.79
N MET A 229 -22.64 -9.68 14.01
CA MET A 229 -21.33 -9.85 14.65
C MET A 229 -21.42 -10.78 15.84
N GLN A 230 -20.51 -11.74 15.91
CA GLN A 230 -20.27 -12.59 17.07
C GLN A 230 -18.85 -12.33 17.58
N ARG A 231 -18.67 -12.24 18.89
CA ARG A 231 -17.38 -11.98 19.56
C ARG A 231 -16.59 -10.81 18.93
N PRO A 232 -17.19 -9.62 18.73
CA PRO A 232 -16.49 -8.52 18.08
C PRO A 232 -15.30 -8.03 18.91
N ARG A 233 -14.19 -7.78 18.23
CA ARG A 233 -12.98 -7.14 18.77
C ARG A 233 -12.74 -5.83 18.05
N GLY A 234 -12.71 -4.75 18.81
CA GLY A 234 -12.44 -3.41 18.27
C GLY A 234 -11.00 -3.27 17.81
N PHE A 235 -10.79 -2.50 16.75
CA PHE A 235 -9.49 -2.05 16.31
C PHE A 235 -9.50 -0.57 15.92
N GLY A 236 -8.30 0.00 15.85
CA GLY A 236 -8.10 1.36 15.38
C GLY A 236 -6.69 1.54 14.84
N GLY A 237 -6.59 2.29 13.75
CA GLY A 237 -5.34 2.63 13.10
C GLY A 237 -5.42 3.99 12.43
N PHE A 238 -4.25 4.55 12.13
CA PHE A 238 -4.15 5.75 11.31
C PHE A 238 -3.18 5.51 10.16
N GLY A 239 -3.36 6.29 9.10
CA GLY A 239 -2.54 6.28 7.89
C GLY A 239 -2.09 7.71 7.54
N ASN A 240 -1.09 7.79 6.68
CA ASN A 240 -0.54 9.03 6.16
C ASN A 240 -0.60 9.00 4.63
N VAL A 241 -1.35 9.92 4.05
CA VAL A 241 -1.43 10.10 2.60
C VAL A 241 -1.01 11.52 2.28
N ARG A 242 0.04 11.63 1.47
CA ARG A 242 0.47 12.89 0.86
C ARG A 242 1.24 12.55 -0.40
N LEU A 243 1.19 13.44 -1.38
CA LEU A 243 2.13 13.41 -2.50
C LEU A 243 3.42 14.12 -2.05
N PRO A 244 4.50 13.40 -1.71
CA PRO A 244 5.73 14.05 -1.30
C PRO A 244 6.39 14.72 -2.50
N ARG A 245 6.98 15.91 -2.29
CA ARG A 245 7.85 16.54 -3.30
C ARG A 245 9.10 15.70 -3.59
N THR A 246 9.59 14.98 -2.57
CA THR A 246 10.76 14.10 -2.64
C THR A 246 10.56 12.90 -1.71
N ALA A 247 10.96 11.70 -2.11
CA ALA A 247 11.00 10.50 -1.27
C ALA A 247 12.27 10.44 -0.39
N MET A 248 12.68 11.58 0.19
CA MET A 248 13.92 11.73 0.95
C MET A 248 13.68 12.48 2.27
N GLN A 249 14.31 12.03 3.34
CA GLN A 249 14.42 12.74 4.62
C GLN A 249 15.90 12.95 4.95
N GLY A 250 16.38 14.18 4.73
CA GLY A 250 17.81 14.45 4.72
C GLY A 250 18.47 13.69 3.57
N ARG A 251 19.39 12.78 3.89
CA ARG A 251 20.09 11.93 2.90
C ARG A 251 19.49 10.53 2.75
N ASN A 252 18.45 10.20 3.52
CA ASN A 252 17.89 8.86 3.57
C ASN A 252 16.64 8.75 2.68
N PRO A 253 16.54 7.71 1.83
CA PRO A 253 15.28 7.36 1.18
C PRO A 253 14.18 7.08 2.19
N VAL A 254 12.96 7.46 1.86
CA VAL A 254 11.76 7.24 2.66
C VAL A 254 10.73 6.52 1.79
N ILE A 255 10.15 5.44 2.30
CA ILE A 255 9.23 4.59 1.54
C ILE A 255 7.94 4.29 2.31
N GLY A 256 6.92 3.83 1.59
CA GLY A 256 5.60 3.50 2.13
C GLY A 256 4.90 4.69 2.81
N GLU A 257 4.05 4.41 3.80
CA GLU A 257 3.31 5.44 4.53
C GLU A 257 4.21 6.45 5.26
N HIS A 258 5.49 6.13 5.50
CA HIS A 258 6.43 7.11 6.03
C HIS A 258 6.70 8.24 5.02
N ALA A 259 6.70 7.92 3.73
CA ALA A 259 6.82 8.90 2.66
C ALA A 259 5.51 9.66 2.40
N GLY A 260 4.38 9.14 2.89
CA GLY A 260 3.03 9.54 2.46
C GLY A 260 2.42 8.67 1.39
N LEU A 261 3.11 7.59 1.03
CA LEU A 261 2.67 6.63 0.03
C LEU A 261 1.90 5.53 0.74
N ALA A 262 0.70 5.83 1.24
CA ALA A 262 -0.23 4.75 1.55
C ALA A 262 -0.66 4.11 0.23
N GLY A 263 -0.58 2.78 0.16
CA GLY A 263 -1.16 2.05 -0.96
C GLY A 263 -2.67 2.29 -1.04
N SER A 264 -3.26 1.97 -2.19
CA SER A 264 -4.70 1.98 -2.47
C SER A 264 -5.55 1.11 -1.52
N THR A 265 -4.95 0.50 -0.49
CA THR A 265 -5.60 -0.02 0.71
C THR A 265 -6.44 1.04 1.44
N THR A 266 -6.08 2.31 1.30
CA THR A 266 -6.96 3.44 1.60
C THR A 266 -7.69 3.85 0.33
N TRP A 267 -8.99 3.58 0.27
CA TRP A 267 -9.88 3.95 -0.84
C TRP A 267 -10.13 5.46 -0.84
N SER A 268 -9.11 6.23 -1.19
CA SER A 268 -9.32 7.57 -1.73
C SER A 268 -8.11 7.97 -2.57
N GLU A 269 -8.29 8.11 -3.87
CA GLU A 269 -8.03 9.35 -4.60
C GLU A 269 -8.49 9.20 -6.06
N SER A 270 -9.05 10.29 -6.59
CA SER A 270 -9.63 10.50 -7.94
C SER A 270 -11.06 10.00 -8.23
N TRP A 271 -12.05 10.67 -7.63
CA TRP A 271 -13.28 11.01 -8.37
C TRP A 271 -13.33 12.53 -8.51
N ASP A 272 -12.84 13.03 -9.64
CA ASP A 272 -13.05 14.42 -10.03
C ASP A 272 -14.54 14.62 -10.35
N GLN A 273 -15.19 15.55 -9.64
CA GLN A 273 -16.59 15.96 -9.86
C GLN A 273 -16.75 16.87 -11.10
N THR A 274 -16.06 16.58 -12.20
CA THR A 274 -16.21 17.31 -13.47
C THR A 274 -16.66 16.39 -14.61
N THR A 275 -17.71 15.61 -14.40
CA THR A 275 -18.53 15.10 -15.51
C THR A 275 -20.00 15.42 -15.29
N ARG A 276 -20.34 16.71 -15.40
CA ARG A 276 -21.69 17.11 -15.79
C ARG A 276 -21.84 16.82 -17.29
N THR A 277 -22.58 15.75 -17.59
CA THR A 277 -23.55 15.65 -18.70
C THR A 277 -23.39 16.63 -19.89
N THR A 278 -22.98 16.16 -21.07
CA THR A 278 -23.73 16.34 -22.35
C THR A 278 -23.16 15.46 -23.50
N PRO A 279 -23.99 15.08 -24.50
CA PRO A 279 -23.70 14.03 -25.47
C PRO A 279 -23.18 14.54 -26.84
N TRP A 280 -22.51 13.65 -27.58
CA TRP A 280 -22.29 13.62 -29.05
C TRP A 280 -21.84 14.92 -29.77
N ALA A 281 -20.61 14.92 -30.29
CA ALA A 281 -20.28 15.28 -31.68
C ALA A 281 -18.78 15.06 -31.99
N ARG A 282 -18.48 14.38 -33.10
CA ARG A 282 -17.20 14.53 -33.82
C ARG A 282 -17.29 15.79 -34.68
N PRO A 283 -16.21 16.57 -34.84
CA PRO A 283 -15.75 16.82 -36.21
C PRO A 283 -14.22 16.85 -36.42
N THR A 284 -13.87 16.28 -37.57
CA THR A 284 -12.80 16.56 -38.55
C THR A 284 -11.87 17.79 -38.40
N GLY A 285 -10.56 17.50 -38.43
CA GLY A 285 -9.41 18.16 -39.07
C GLY A 285 -9.35 19.68 -39.37
N CYS A 286 -8.21 20.31 -39.05
CA CYS A 286 -7.36 21.02 -40.01
C CYS A 286 -5.95 21.35 -39.45
N HIS A 287 -4.95 21.32 -40.33
CA HIS A 287 -3.52 21.54 -40.12
C HIS A 287 -3.13 23.04 -40.15
N CYS A 288 -2.11 23.46 -39.39
CA CYS A 288 -0.78 23.89 -39.89
C CYS A 288 0.05 24.78 -38.93
N LEU A 289 1.33 24.35 -38.76
CA LEU A 289 2.60 25.12 -38.68
C LEU A 289 2.82 26.06 -37.46
N SER A 290 3.62 25.64 -36.45
CA SER A 290 5.11 25.80 -36.34
C SER A 290 5.51 27.19 -35.80
N ALA A 291 6.33 27.39 -34.77
CA ALA A 291 7.04 26.55 -33.83
C ALA A 291 7.51 27.47 -32.68
N CYS A 292 7.24 27.10 -31.43
CA CYS A 292 8.02 27.53 -30.27
C CYS A 292 7.86 26.44 -29.19
N CYS A 293 8.98 25.94 -28.69
CA CYS A 293 9.11 24.67 -27.98
C CYS A 293 8.28 24.56 -26.70
N CYS A 294 7.11 23.93 -26.78
CA CYS A 294 6.41 23.29 -25.67
C CYS A 294 5.98 21.88 -26.14
N ARG A 295 6.86 20.89 -25.99
CA ARG A 295 6.48 19.48 -26.00
C ARG A 295 6.59 18.98 -24.57
N SER A 296 5.45 18.94 -23.89
CA SER A 296 5.26 18.20 -22.65
C SER A 296 4.55 16.89 -23.02
N PRO A 297 5.20 15.72 -22.94
CA PRO A 297 4.52 14.43 -22.87
C PRO A 297 4.40 14.06 -21.37
N ASP A 298 3.19 13.86 -20.85
CA ASP A 298 2.49 12.57 -20.78
C ASP A 298 2.69 11.86 -19.43
N PHE A 299 1.60 11.81 -18.65
CA PHE A 299 1.00 10.57 -18.15
C PHE A 299 1.95 9.46 -17.63
N ALA A 300 2.43 9.58 -16.39
CA ALA A 300 3.03 8.46 -15.64
C ALA A 300 3.14 8.76 -14.13
N ILE A 301 2.03 8.89 -13.41
CA ILE A 301 2.06 9.01 -11.92
C ILE A 301 1.69 7.70 -11.21
N ALA A 302 1.08 6.73 -11.91
CA ALA A 302 0.88 5.35 -11.40
C ALA A 302 2.14 4.46 -11.52
N THR A 303 3.32 5.06 -11.64
CA THR A 303 4.58 4.39 -12.01
C THR A 303 5.75 4.77 -11.10
N LEU A 304 5.54 5.57 -10.07
CA LEU A 304 6.58 5.89 -9.07
C LEU A 304 6.78 4.81 -7.98
N CYS A 305 6.06 3.69 -8.07
CA CYS A 305 6.46 2.41 -7.47
C CYS A 305 7.27 1.51 -8.43
N ARG A 306 7.72 2.02 -9.59
CA ARG A 306 8.79 1.36 -10.35
C ARG A 306 10.12 1.66 -9.66
N ILE A 307 10.66 0.60 -9.08
CA ILE A 307 12.04 0.40 -8.63
C ILE A 307 13.03 1.27 -9.42
N GLU A 308 13.40 2.42 -8.88
CA GLU A 308 14.61 3.16 -9.29
C GLU A 308 15.74 2.80 -8.32
N VAL A 309 16.22 1.57 -8.44
CA VAL A 309 17.52 1.13 -7.88
C VAL A 309 18.62 1.17 -8.96
N ALA A 310 18.29 1.54 -10.20
CA ALA A 310 19.22 1.51 -11.32
C ALA A 310 20.05 2.81 -11.55
N ALA A 311 19.87 3.87 -10.77
CA ALA A 311 20.53 5.16 -11.04
C ALA A 311 21.67 5.56 -10.08
N THR A 312 22.05 4.72 -9.10
CA THR A 312 23.14 5.07 -8.15
C THR A 312 24.46 4.33 -8.40
N THR A 313 24.58 3.58 -9.49
CA THR A 313 25.80 2.79 -9.79
C THR A 313 26.82 3.57 -10.64
N THR A 314 26.49 4.72 -11.22
CA THR A 314 27.38 5.41 -12.18
C THR A 314 27.99 6.73 -11.67
N ALA A 315 27.76 7.12 -10.41
CA ALA A 315 28.27 8.39 -9.88
C ALA A 315 29.51 8.25 -8.96
N PHE A 316 30.19 7.09 -8.94
CA PHE A 316 31.40 6.87 -8.13
C PHE A 316 32.69 6.59 -8.92
N VAL A 317 32.66 6.69 -10.27
CA VAL A 317 33.87 6.54 -11.10
C VAL A 317 34.08 7.76 -11.98
N SER A 318 34.56 8.85 -11.37
CA SER A 318 35.41 9.83 -12.06
C SER A 318 36.22 10.63 -11.04
N GLY A 319 37.14 9.95 -10.36
CA GLY A 319 38.28 10.61 -9.73
C GLY A 319 39.22 11.07 -10.83
N ALA A 320 39.34 12.38 -11.02
CA ALA A 320 40.26 13.00 -11.95
C ALA A 320 41.71 12.56 -11.67
N SER A 321 42.31 11.84 -12.61
CA SER A 321 43.77 11.70 -12.71
C SER A 321 44.31 12.89 -13.49
N THR A 322 44.87 13.88 -12.78
CA THR A 322 45.76 14.87 -13.38
C THR A 322 47.20 14.40 -13.18
N ALA A 323 47.71 13.70 -14.19
CA ALA A 323 49.14 13.55 -14.40
C ALA A 323 49.75 14.94 -14.67
N ARG A 324 50.75 15.34 -13.87
CA ARG A 324 51.66 16.45 -14.22
C ARG A 324 52.94 15.87 -14.79
N MET A 325 53.23 16.26 -16.03
CA MET A 325 54.56 16.24 -16.63
C MET A 325 55.46 17.26 -15.93
N LYS A 326 56.58 16.76 -15.39
CA LYS A 326 57.97 17.24 -15.46
C LYS A 326 58.73 16.79 -14.21
#